data_AF-A0AAJ1PP56-F1
#
_entry.id   AF-A0AAJ1PP56-F1
#
_cell.length_a   1.000
_cell.length_b   1.000
_cell.length_c   1.000
_cell.angle_alpha   90.00
_cell.angle_beta   90.00
_cell.angle_gamma   90.00
#
_symmetry.space_group_name_H-M   'P 1'
#
loop_
_entity.id
_entity.type
_entity.pdbx_description
1 polymer ?
#
loop_
_entity_poly.entity_id
_entity_poly.type
_entity_poly.pdbx_seq_one_letter_code
_entity_poly.pdbx_strand_id
1 'polypeptide(L)'
;MTVSNPVKFGLILLLIILIVILGILTELISLPKEVVTVTTTTTVTPTTTLLTTTIPPTTIIITTTTVPTIMKRSYCEDHKCWLFEGQSIQVEEENVTYMITLLGVIDDDTAVLGIDGESKTFHEGEDKTVKGLGIYLMEIFYLPKKEQVSFVHLLYY
;
A
#
# COMPACT_ATOMS: atom_id res chain seq x y z
N MET A 1 19.42 -62.40 -17.29
CA MET A 1 18.06 -61.97 -16.91
C MET A 1 18.10 -61.51 -15.47
N THR A 2 18.30 -60.22 -15.23
CA THR A 2 18.35 -59.64 -13.88
C THR A 2 16.91 -59.35 -13.43
N VAL A 3 16.47 -60.09 -12.41
CA VAL A 3 15.15 -59.93 -11.80
C VAL A 3 15.14 -58.57 -11.09
N SER A 4 14.44 -57.60 -11.69
CA SER A 4 14.10 -56.33 -11.06
C SER A 4 13.33 -56.63 -9.77
N ASN A 5 13.91 -56.27 -8.63
CA ASN A 5 13.40 -56.62 -7.31
C ASN A 5 12.16 -55.74 -7.01
N PRO A 6 10.93 -56.28 -7.03
CA PRO A 6 9.68 -55.50 -6.99
C PRO A 6 9.50 -54.71 -5.68
N VAL A 7 10.22 -55.11 -4.63
CA VAL A 7 10.21 -54.44 -3.32
C VAL A 7 10.81 -53.03 -3.39
N LYS A 8 11.82 -52.81 -4.23
CA LYS A 8 12.45 -51.49 -4.39
C LYS A 8 11.55 -50.49 -5.11
N PHE A 9 10.75 -50.96 -6.07
CA PHE A 9 9.78 -50.14 -6.78
C PHE A 9 8.61 -49.73 -5.88
N GLY A 10 8.12 -50.63 -5.02
CA GLY A 10 7.08 -50.31 -4.05
C GLY A 10 7.50 -49.24 -3.04
N LEU A 11 8.74 -49.28 -2.56
CA LEU A 11 9.26 -48.31 -1.60
C LEU A 11 9.42 -46.91 -2.20
N ILE A 12 9.89 -46.82 -3.45
CA ILE A 12 10.03 -45.54 -4.16
C ILE A 12 8.66 -44.92 -4.44
N LEU A 13 7.69 -45.74 -4.86
CA LEU A 13 6.33 -45.26 -5.11
C LEU A 13 5.66 -44.74 -3.83
N LEU A 14 5.87 -45.42 -2.69
CA LEU A 14 5.37 -44.98 -1.38
C LEU A 14 5.97 -43.62 -0.98
N LEU A 15 7.26 -43.41 -1.23
CA LEU A 15 7.96 -42.17 -0.90
C LEU A 15 7.42 -40.98 -1.71
N ILE A 16 7.13 -41.20 -3.00
CA ILE A 16 6.55 -40.17 -3.88
C ILE A 16 5.15 -39.78 -3.41
N ILE A 17 4.32 -40.76 -3.05
CA ILE A 17 2.97 -40.50 -2.53
C ILE A 17 3.04 -39.69 -1.23
N LEU A 18 3.99 -40.00 -0.33
CA LEU A 18 4.17 -39.26 0.91
C LEU A 18 4.56 -37.79 0.68
N ILE A 19 5.45 -37.52 -0.29
CA ILE A 19 5.86 -36.15 -0.64
C ILE A 19 4.69 -35.35 -1.23
N VAL A 20 3.88 -35.97 -2.08
CA VAL A 20 2.70 -35.31 -2.68
C VAL A 20 1.67 -34.96 -1.60
N ILE A 21 1.40 -35.87 -0.66
CA ILE A 21 0.48 -35.61 0.47
C ILE A 21 1.01 -34.49 1.35
N LEU A 22 2.31 -34.46 1.63
CA LEU A 22 2.92 -33.42 2.46
C LEU A 22 2.88 -32.04 1.79
N GLY A 23 3.08 -31.96 0.48
CA GLY A 23 2.98 -30.72 -0.31
C GLY A 23 1.58 -30.14 -0.34
N ILE A 24 0.55 -30.98 -0.52
CA ILE A 24 -0.86 -30.54 -0.50
C ILE A 24 -1.26 -30.07 0.91
N LEU A 25 -0.74 -30.70 1.96
CA LEU A 25 -1.01 -30.30 3.34
C LEU A 25 -0.41 -28.91 3.67
N THR A 26 0.75 -28.56 3.11
CA THR A 26 1.35 -27.23 3.30
C THR A 26 0.57 -26.12 2.59
N GLU A 27 -0.08 -26.40 1.46
CA GLU A 27 -0.92 -25.41 0.75
C GLU A 27 -2.25 -25.14 1.48
N LEU A 28 -2.82 -26.14 2.16
CA LEU A 28 -4.04 -25.98 2.96
C LEU A 28 -3.87 -25.12 4.22
N ILE A 29 -2.63 -24.91 4.69
CA ILE A 29 -2.35 -24.09 5.88
C ILE A 29 -2.16 -22.59 5.51
N SER A 30 -2.03 -22.28 4.21
CA SER A 30 -1.82 -20.92 3.71
C SER A 30 -3.12 -20.23 3.24
N LEU A 31 -4.27 -20.54 3.86
CA LEU A 31 -5.45 -19.70 3.67
C LEU A 31 -5.22 -18.34 4.37
N PRO A 32 -5.38 -17.21 3.64
CA PRO A 32 -5.31 -15.89 4.25
C PRO A 32 -6.41 -15.79 5.31
N LYS A 33 -6.03 -15.49 6.56
CA LYS A 33 -6.98 -15.09 7.59
C LYS A 33 -7.65 -13.81 7.12
N GLU A 34 -8.92 -13.92 6.74
CA GLU A 34 -9.77 -12.79 6.40
C GLU A 34 -9.85 -11.87 7.63
N VAL A 35 -9.16 -10.73 7.57
CA VAL A 35 -9.24 -9.70 8.60
C VAL A 35 -10.54 -8.95 8.37
N VAL A 36 -11.60 -9.40 9.04
CA VAL A 36 -12.88 -8.68 9.09
C VAL A 36 -12.64 -7.38 9.84
N THR A 37 -12.51 -6.29 9.09
CA THR A 37 -12.35 -4.95 9.67
C THR A 37 -13.75 -4.46 10.06
N VAL A 38 -14.04 -4.47 11.36
CA VAL A 38 -15.33 -3.98 11.89
C VAL A 38 -15.28 -2.44 11.91
N THR A 39 -15.83 -1.81 10.88
CA THR A 39 -16.03 -0.36 10.86
C THR A 39 -17.16 0.00 11.82
N THR A 40 -16.82 0.58 12.97
CA THR A 40 -17.81 1.10 13.93
C THR A 40 -18.20 2.51 13.52
N THR A 41 -19.35 2.64 12.85
CA THR A 41 -19.96 3.96 12.57
C THR A 41 -20.55 4.51 13.85
N THR A 42 -19.94 5.56 14.42
CA THR A 42 -20.52 6.27 15.57
C THR A 42 -21.46 7.33 15.04
N THR A 43 -22.77 7.07 15.05
CA THR A 43 -23.78 8.07 14.71
C THR A 43 -23.86 9.08 15.84
N VAL A 44 -23.34 10.29 15.62
CA VAL A 44 -23.51 11.40 16.56
C VAL A 44 -24.91 11.97 16.34
N THR A 45 -25.87 11.62 17.20
CA THR A 45 -27.19 12.25 17.18
C THR A 45 -27.05 13.68 17.69
N PRO A 46 -27.33 14.72 16.89
CA PRO A 46 -27.33 16.09 17.39
C PRO A 46 -28.44 16.19 18.45
N THR A 47 -28.06 16.57 19.68
CA THR A 47 -29.03 16.87 20.73
C THR A 47 -29.55 18.27 20.48
N THR A 48 -30.71 18.37 19.81
CA THR A 48 -31.41 19.64 19.63
C THR A 48 -32.00 20.07 20.97
N THR A 49 -31.39 21.03 21.65
CA THR A 49 -32.03 21.72 22.77
C THR A 49 -33.19 22.56 22.20
N LEU A 50 -34.42 22.14 22.45
CA LEU A 50 -35.62 22.91 22.11
C LEU A 50 -35.67 24.18 22.96
N LEU A 51 -35.25 25.32 22.41
CA LEU A 51 -35.75 26.62 22.86
C LEU A 51 -37.06 26.90 22.11
N THR A 52 -38.19 26.78 22.80
CA THR A 52 -39.50 27.21 22.30
C THR A 52 -39.53 28.74 22.21
N THR A 53 -39.18 29.26 21.05
CA THR A 53 -39.48 30.64 20.66
C THR A 53 -40.26 30.61 19.35
N THR A 54 -41.48 31.13 19.39
CA THR A 54 -42.43 31.13 18.29
C THR A 54 -42.00 32.16 17.25
N ILE A 55 -41.31 31.72 16.20
CA ILE A 55 -40.93 32.53 15.04
C ILE A 55 -41.67 31.95 13.81
N PRO A 56 -42.23 32.78 12.91
CA PRO A 56 -42.94 32.32 11.72
C PRO A 56 -42.05 31.42 10.82
N PRO A 57 -42.64 30.46 10.09
CA PRO A 57 -41.87 29.46 9.35
C PRO A 57 -41.06 30.14 8.24
N THR A 58 -39.74 30.20 8.44
CA THR A 58 -38.79 30.61 7.40
C THR A 58 -38.29 29.33 6.75
N THR A 59 -38.54 29.15 5.45
CA THR A 59 -38.00 28.03 4.69
C THR A 59 -36.48 28.20 4.57
N ILE A 60 -35.71 27.41 5.33
CA ILE A 60 -34.26 27.37 5.23
C ILE A 60 -33.90 26.38 4.12
N ILE A 61 -33.41 26.89 2.99
CA ILE A 61 -32.82 26.05 1.94
C ILE A 61 -31.40 25.69 2.41
N ILE A 62 -31.22 24.47 2.91
CA ILE A 62 -29.89 23.93 3.25
C ILE A 62 -29.28 23.40 1.95
N THR A 63 -28.36 24.16 1.37
CA THR A 63 -27.58 23.69 0.22
C THR A 63 -26.38 22.90 0.73
N THR A 64 -26.39 21.58 0.62
CA THR A 64 -25.23 20.74 0.90
C THR A 64 -24.34 20.68 -0.34
N THR A 65 -23.19 21.35 -0.29
CA THR A 65 -22.15 21.19 -1.31
C THR A 65 -21.33 19.95 -0.99
N THR A 66 -21.52 18.86 -1.74
CA THR A 66 -20.56 17.76 -1.76
C THR A 66 -19.31 18.22 -2.52
N VAL A 67 -18.23 18.54 -1.80
CA VAL A 67 -16.92 18.76 -2.41
C VAL A 67 -16.40 17.38 -2.84
N PRO A 68 -16.09 17.14 -4.12
CA PRO A 68 -15.52 15.87 -4.53
C PRO A 68 -14.13 15.73 -3.92
N THR A 69 -13.97 14.80 -2.97
CA THR A 69 -12.65 14.39 -2.49
C THR A 69 -11.98 13.59 -3.60
N ILE A 70 -11.13 14.22 -4.41
CA ILE A 70 -10.25 13.49 -5.32
C ILE A 70 -9.34 12.65 -4.43
N MET A 71 -9.55 11.33 -4.40
CA MET A 71 -8.66 10.41 -3.69
C MET A 71 -7.29 10.43 -4.38
N LYS A 72 -6.36 11.19 -3.81
CA LYS A 72 -4.94 11.15 -4.17
C LYS A 72 -4.43 9.75 -3.83
N ARG A 73 -4.19 8.90 -4.83
CA ARG A 73 -3.59 7.57 -4.66
C ARG A 73 -2.27 7.54 -5.39
N SER A 74 -1.27 7.02 -4.71
CA SER A 74 0.00 6.68 -5.31
C SER A 74 -0.18 5.57 -6.33
N TYR A 75 0.54 5.63 -7.44
CA TYR A 75 0.45 4.68 -8.53
C TYR A 75 1.77 4.58 -9.27
N CYS A 76 1.98 3.46 -9.98
CA CYS A 76 3.16 3.23 -10.79
C CYS A 76 2.77 2.78 -12.20
N GLU A 77 3.55 3.21 -13.18
CA GLU A 77 3.49 2.80 -14.58
C GLU A 77 4.92 2.75 -15.13
N ASP A 78 5.31 1.64 -15.74
CA ASP A 78 6.64 1.46 -16.33
C ASP A 78 7.81 1.85 -15.42
N HIS A 79 7.80 1.34 -14.18
CA HIS A 79 8.79 1.63 -13.12
C HIS A 79 8.83 3.09 -12.63
N LYS A 80 7.95 3.95 -13.16
CA LYS A 80 7.79 5.33 -12.70
C LYS A 80 6.61 5.40 -11.75
N CYS A 81 6.81 6.03 -10.60
CA CYS A 81 5.82 6.09 -9.55
C CYS A 81 5.54 7.53 -9.12
N TRP A 82 4.26 7.81 -8.94
CA TRP A 82 3.78 8.99 -8.26
C TRP A 82 3.46 8.61 -6.84
N LEU A 83 4.16 9.21 -5.87
CA LEU A 83 4.05 8.87 -4.46
C LEU A 83 3.64 10.11 -3.67
N PHE A 84 2.52 10.03 -2.95
CA PHE A 84 2.01 11.12 -2.10
C PHE A 84 2.54 11.00 -0.67
N GLU A 85 2.76 12.14 -0.01
CA GLU A 85 3.30 12.16 1.36
C GLU A 85 2.41 11.31 2.30
N GLY A 86 3.05 10.41 3.04
CA GLY A 86 2.41 9.46 3.94
C GLY A 86 1.87 8.18 3.26
N GLN A 87 2.04 8.03 1.95
CA GLN A 87 1.61 6.82 1.23
C GLN A 87 2.78 5.91 0.89
N SER A 88 2.45 4.63 0.72
CA SER A 88 3.38 3.57 0.36
C SER A 88 2.91 2.86 -0.91
N ILE A 89 3.88 2.35 -1.67
CA ILE A 89 3.69 1.49 -2.83
C ILE A 89 4.58 0.26 -2.67
N GLN A 90 4.09 -0.85 -3.18
CA GLN A 90 4.87 -2.07 -3.32
C GLN A 90 5.32 -2.19 -4.77
N VAL A 91 6.62 -2.36 -4.99
CA VAL A 91 7.22 -2.54 -6.30
C VAL A 91 8.01 -3.83 -6.34
N GLU A 92 8.20 -4.39 -7.52
CA GLU A 92 8.99 -5.60 -7.74
C GLU A 92 10.11 -5.28 -8.73
N GLU A 93 11.34 -5.63 -8.35
CA GLU A 93 12.54 -5.48 -9.17
C GLU A 93 13.42 -6.71 -8.99
N GLU A 94 13.87 -7.32 -10.10
CA GLU A 94 14.65 -8.57 -10.08
C GLU A 94 14.09 -9.73 -9.22
N ASN A 95 12.75 -9.90 -9.15
CA ASN A 95 12.03 -10.83 -8.26
C ASN A 95 12.16 -10.54 -6.75
N VAL A 96 12.59 -9.33 -6.38
CA VAL A 96 12.58 -8.84 -5.01
C VAL A 96 11.48 -7.80 -4.88
N THR A 97 10.66 -7.95 -3.86
CA THR A 97 9.58 -7.00 -3.56
C THR A 97 10.05 -5.96 -2.55
N TYR A 98 9.91 -4.69 -2.90
CA TYR A 98 10.27 -3.54 -2.07
C TYR A 98 9.03 -2.73 -1.69
N MET A 99 9.05 -2.14 -0.50
CA MET A 99 8.06 -1.16 -0.04
C MET A 99 8.68 0.23 -0.05
N ILE A 100 8.21 1.10 -0.94
CA ILE A 100 8.63 2.51 -1.01
C ILE A 100 7.56 3.38 -0.35
N THR A 101 7.95 4.26 0.56
CA THR A 101 7.06 5.20 1.27
C THR A 101 7.59 6.62 1.13
N LEU A 102 6.76 7.58 0.74
CA LEU A 102 7.14 8.99 0.82
C LEU A 102 6.87 9.47 2.25
N LEU A 103 7.92 9.58 3.05
CA LEU A 103 7.82 9.96 4.46
C LEU A 103 7.57 11.46 4.64
N GLY A 104 8.08 12.28 3.71
CA GLY A 104 7.89 13.72 3.73
C GLY A 104 8.57 14.43 2.57
N VAL A 105 8.04 15.58 2.20
CA VAL A 105 8.74 16.56 1.34
C VAL A 105 9.11 17.77 2.20
N ILE A 106 10.40 18.12 2.21
CA ILE A 106 10.96 19.18 3.07
C ILE A 106 10.79 20.54 2.40
N ASP A 107 11.21 20.64 1.14
CA ASP A 107 11.17 21.81 0.28
C ASP A 107 11.01 21.39 -1.18
N ASP A 108 11.18 22.31 -2.13
CA ASP A 108 11.03 22.10 -3.56
C ASP A 108 12.14 21.26 -4.20
N ASP A 109 13.21 20.92 -3.47
CA ASP A 109 14.33 20.12 -3.96
C ASP A 109 14.63 18.90 -3.09
N THR A 110 14.02 18.76 -1.90
CA THR A 110 14.39 17.72 -0.94
C THR A 110 13.19 16.88 -0.47
N ALA A 111 13.30 15.57 -0.62
CA ALA A 111 12.32 14.59 -0.13
C ALA A 111 12.96 13.50 0.74
N VAL A 112 12.15 12.88 1.59
CA VAL A 112 12.56 11.75 2.44
C VAL A 112 11.74 10.52 2.06
N LEU A 113 12.43 9.50 1.57
CA LEU A 113 11.83 8.22 1.19
C LEU A 113 12.21 7.14 2.22
N GLY A 114 11.26 6.25 2.51
CA GLY A 114 11.48 5.02 3.25
C GLY A 114 11.45 3.82 2.30
N ILE A 115 12.53 3.04 2.25
CA ILE A 115 12.64 1.83 1.43
C ILE A 115 12.84 0.65 2.40
N ASP A 116 11.84 -0.23 2.50
CA ASP A 116 11.82 -1.36 3.44
C ASP A 116 12.15 -0.97 4.89
N GLY A 117 11.64 0.19 5.31
CA GLY A 117 11.86 0.75 6.64
C GLY A 117 13.18 1.51 6.82
N GLU A 118 14.08 1.53 5.83
CA GLU A 118 15.26 2.40 5.83
C GLU A 118 14.92 3.78 5.26
N SER A 119 15.10 4.84 6.05
CA SER A 119 14.85 6.22 5.61
C SER A 119 16.11 6.84 4.99
N LYS A 120 15.94 7.48 3.83
CA LYS A 120 16.97 8.25 3.14
C LYS A 120 16.41 9.55 2.60
N THR A 121 17.25 10.58 2.63
CA THR A 121 17.01 11.85 1.96
C THR A 121 17.47 11.77 0.50
N PHE A 122 16.65 12.29 -0.40
CA PHE A 122 16.89 12.41 -1.82
C PHE A 122 16.70 13.88 -2.24
N HIS A 123 17.51 14.32 -3.20
CA HIS A 123 17.34 15.61 -3.89
C HIS A 123 16.75 15.41 -5.29
N GLU A 124 16.13 16.43 -5.88
CA GLU A 124 15.63 16.33 -7.24
C GLU A 124 16.78 16.05 -8.23
N GLY A 125 16.57 15.13 -9.16
CA GLY A 125 17.59 14.66 -10.09
C GLY A 125 18.68 13.78 -9.47
N GLU A 126 18.53 13.37 -8.20
CA GLU A 126 19.46 12.47 -7.54
C GLU A 126 19.15 11.00 -7.83
N ASP A 127 20.21 10.24 -8.13
CA ASP A 127 20.19 8.78 -8.21
C ASP A 127 20.87 8.18 -6.96
N LYS A 128 20.17 7.26 -6.28
CA LYS A 128 20.71 6.47 -5.17
C LYS A 128 20.18 5.05 -5.18
N THR A 129 21.06 4.11 -4.84
CA THR A 129 20.68 2.75 -4.50
C THR A 129 20.46 2.59 -3.00
N VAL A 130 19.31 2.04 -2.60
CA VAL A 130 18.96 1.72 -1.21
C VAL A 130 18.51 0.28 -1.14
N LYS A 131 19.15 -0.54 -0.29
CA LYS A 131 18.86 -1.99 -0.16
C LYS A 131 18.92 -2.81 -1.46
N GLY A 132 19.60 -2.30 -2.49
CA GLY A 132 19.68 -2.96 -3.79
C GLY A 132 18.68 -2.43 -4.81
N LEU A 133 17.70 -1.62 -4.39
CA LEU A 133 16.79 -0.91 -5.29
C LEU A 133 17.41 0.43 -5.72
N GLY A 134 17.58 0.64 -7.02
CA GLY A 134 17.91 1.93 -7.61
C GLY A 134 16.70 2.86 -7.57
N ILE A 135 16.91 4.10 -7.13
CA ILE A 135 15.87 5.13 -7.12
C ILE A 135 16.47 6.39 -7.73
N TYR A 136 15.83 6.90 -8.77
CA TYR A 136 16.07 8.21 -9.34
C TYR A 136 14.88 9.12 -9.04
N LEU A 137 15.11 10.20 -8.26
CA LEU A 137 14.06 11.14 -7.92
C LEU A 137 13.89 12.15 -9.07
N MET A 138 12.82 12.00 -9.84
CA MET A 138 12.62 12.77 -11.07
C MET A 138 12.18 14.21 -10.78
N GLU A 139 11.13 14.37 -9.98
CA GLU A 139 10.48 15.67 -9.73
C GLU A 139 9.89 15.69 -8.31
N ILE A 140 9.98 16.86 -7.65
CA ILE A 140 9.38 17.11 -6.33
C ILE A 140 8.30 18.18 -6.43
N PHE A 141 7.10 17.86 -5.96
CA PHE A 141 5.98 18.78 -5.91
C PHE A 141 5.69 19.16 -4.46
N TYR A 142 6.41 20.18 -3.98
CA TYR A 142 6.20 20.73 -2.64
C TYR A 142 4.96 21.62 -2.59
N LEU A 143 4.03 21.25 -1.70
CA LEU A 143 2.84 22.04 -1.43
C LEU A 143 2.84 22.46 0.05
N PRO A 144 2.79 23.77 0.36
CA PRO A 144 2.75 24.24 1.73
C PRO A 144 1.61 23.58 2.50
N LYS A 145 1.90 23.04 3.69
CA LYS A 145 1.06 22.08 4.46
C LYS A 145 -0.33 22.58 4.92
N LYS A 146 -0.82 23.72 4.44
CA LYS A 146 -2.09 24.29 4.89
C LYS A 146 -3.29 23.45 4.43
N GLU A 147 -3.32 22.93 3.21
CA GLU A 147 -4.49 22.15 2.72
C GLU A 147 -4.16 21.12 1.63
N GLN A 148 -2.88 20.90 1.34
CA GLN A 148 -2.42 20.11 0.20
C GLN A 148 -1.35 19.11 0.63
N VAL A 149 -1.25 18.02 -0.13
CA VAL A 149 -0.34 16.90 0.14
C VAL A 149 0.71 16.96 -0.94
N SER A 150 1.96 17.17 -0.54
CA SER A 150 3.12 17.10 -1.42
C SER A 150 3.28 15.69 -1.99
N PHE A 151 3.90 15.59 -3.15
CA PHE A 151 4.13 14.32 -3.82
C PHE A 151 5.41 14.37 -4.64
N VAL A 152 5.90 13.19 -5.01
CA VAL A 152 7.08 13.06 -5.85
C VAL A 152 6.79 12.16 -7.04
N HIS A 153 7.57 12.36 -8.08
CA HIS A 153 7.69 11.47 -9.21
C HIS A 153 9.07 10.83 -9.16
N LEU A 154 9.13 9.51 -9.14
CA LEU A 154 10.38 8.75 -9.06
C LEU A 154 10.40 7.63 -10.10
N LEU A 155 11.61 7.21 -10.47
CA LEU A 155 11.88 6.01 -11.25
C LEU A 155 12.61 5.03 -10.34
N TYR A 156 12.19 3.76 -10.34
CA TYR A 156 12.93 2.68 -9.68
C TYR A 156 13.52 1.71 -10.73
N TYR A 157 14.59 1.00 -10.36
CA TYR A 157 15.25 -0.01 -11.19
C TYR A 157 16.20 -0.88 -10.37
#